data_AF-A0A947PZG5-F1
#
_entry.id   AF-A0A947PZG5-F1
#
_cell.length_a   1.000
_cell.length_b   1.000
_cell.length_c   1.000
_cell.angle_alpha   90.00
_cell.angle_beta   90.00
_cell.angle_gamma   90.00
#
_symmetry.space_group_name_H-M   'P 1'
#
loop_
_entity.id
_entity.type
_entity.pdbx_description
1 polymer ?
#
loop_
_entity_poly.entity_id
_entity_poly.type
_entity_poly.pdbx_seq_one_letter_code
_entity_poly.pdbx_strand_id
1 'polypeptide(L)' 'QGAGVFITSTTTGNFGEFREAIGHVQNGGSGWRVTVDRLCVGRECDRDKLAALLKISTVSVDKPQ' A
#
# COMPACT_ATOMS: atom_id res chain seq x y z
N GLN A 1 -16.44 6.08 0.49
CA GLN A 1 -15.51 5.13 1.13
C GLN A 1 -14.42 4.86 0.09
N GLY A 2 -13.18 5.32 0.32
CA GLY A 2 -12.09 5.11 -0.63
C GLY A 2 -11.59 3.66 -0.56
N ALA A 3 -11.20 3.09 -1.70
CA ALA A 3 -10.63 1.75 -1.73
C ALA A 3 -9.27 1.75 -1.01
N GLY A 4 -9.10 0.87 -0.02
CA GLY A 4 -7.85 0.72 0.74
C GLY A 4 -7.36 -0.72 0.67
N VAL A 5 -6.07 -0.91 0.44
CA VAL A 5 -5.40 -2.21 0.43
C VAL A 5 -4.60 -2.35 1.72
N PHE A 6 -4.86 -3.42 2.46
CA PHE A 6 -4.10 -3.81 3.63
C PHE A 6 -3.18 -4.97 3.27
N ILE A 7 -1.88 -4.80 3.46
CA ILE A 7 -0.87 -5.83 3.24
C ILE A 7 -0.21 -6.08 4.58
N THR A 8 -0.28 -7.30 5.10
CA THR A 8 0.32 -7.65 6.40
C THR A 8 1.06 -8.99 6.37
N SER A 9 1.99 -9.15 7.30
CA SER A 9 2.63 -10.42 7.64
C SER A 9 3.02 -10.44 9.12
N THR A 10 2.83 -11.58 9.76
CA THR A 10 3.22 -11.83 11.16
C THR A 10 4.72 -12.14 11.30
N THR A 11 5.47 -12.26 10.20
CA THR A 11 6.90 -12.56 10.22
C THR A 11 7.67 -11.64 9.27
N THR A 12 8.89 -11.27 9.68
CA THR A 12 9.82 -10.48 8.87
C THR A 12 10.44 -11.30 7.73
N GLY A 13 10.29 -12.63 7.73
CA GLY A 13 10.81 -13.50 6.66
C GLY A 13 10.21 -13.21 5.29
N ASN A 14 8.96 -12.74 5.24
CA ASN A 14 8.24 -12.42 4.01
C ASN A 14 8.50 -10.97 3.52
N PHE A 15 9.58 -10.32 3.97
CA PHE A 15 9.85 -8.93 3.61
C PHE A 15 9.96 -8.70 2.10
N GLY A 16 10.54 -9.65 1.36
CA GLY A 16 10.61 -9.58 -0.10
C GLY A 16 9.23 -9.50 -0.73
N GLU A 17 8.35 -10.46 -0.43
CA GLU A 17 6.98 -10.53 -0.96
C GLU A 17 6.15 -9.32 -0.54
N PHE A 18 6.30 -8.89 0.71
CA PHE A 18 5.65 -7.69 1.24
C PHE A 18 6.03 -6.43 0.44
N ARG A 19 7.32 -6.27 0.15
CA ARG A 19 7.83 -5.14 -0.65
C ARG A 19 7.30 -5.18 -2.08
N GLU A 20 7.31 -6.35 -2.72
CA GLU A 20 6.79 -6.50 -4.08
C GLU A 20 5.29 -6.21 -4.15
N ALA A 21 4.51 -6.69 -3.19
CA ALA A 21 3.07 -6.41 -3.12
C ALA A 21 2.77 -4.91 -3.00
N ILE A 22 3.51 -4.19 -2.14
CA ILE A 22 3.40 -2.72 -2.04
C ILE A 22 3.78 -2.05 -3.36
N GLY A 23 4.89 -2.46 -3.96
CA GLY A 23 5.36 -1.92 -5.23
C GLY A 23 4.35 -2.11 -6.35
N HIS A 24 3.72 -3.29 -6.42
CA HIS A 24 2.69 -3.59 -7.39
C HIS A 24 1.47 -2.66 -7.25
N VAL A 25 1.03 -2.39 -6.01
CA VAL A 25 -0.09 -1.46 -5.77
C VAL A 25 0.29 -0.04 -6.17
N GLN A 26 1.50 0.42 -5.82
CA GLN A 26 1.99 1.74 -6.22
C GLN A 26 2.09 1.91 -7.74
N ASN A 27 2.38 0.82 -8.45
CA ASN A 27 2.47 0.79 -9.92
C ASN A 27 1.13 0.46 -10.61
N GLY A 28 -0.01 0.48 -9.89
CA GLY A 28 -1.31 -0.05 -10.32
C GLY A 28 -1.94 0.54 -11.59
N GLY A 29 -1.44 1.65 -12.13
CA GLY A 29 -1.81 2.15 -13.46
C GLY A 29 -2.21 3.63 -13.54
N SER A 30 -2.57 4.07 -14.74
CA SER A 30 -2.95 5.46 -15.04
C SER A 30 -4.24 5.89 -14.35
N GLY A 31 -4.26 7.09 -13.79
CA GLY A 31 -5.45 7.67 -13.14
C GLY A 31 -5.63 7.25 -11.69
N TRP A 32 -4.71 6.50 -11.08
CA TRP A 32 -4.76 6.15 -9.66
C TRP A 32 -3.61 6.81 -8.90
N ARG A 33 -3.94 7.49 -7.80
CA ARG A 33 -2.96 8.01 -6.84
C ARG A 33 -2.99 7.14 -5.60
N VAL A 34 -1.87 6.49 -5.30
CA VAL A 34 -1.71 5.68 -4.10
C VAL A 34 -1.05 6.52 -3.02
N THR A 35 -1.61 6.49 -1.81
CA THR A 35 -1.04 7.12 -0.62
C THR A 35 -0.80 6.08 0.45
N VAL A 36 0.39 6.09 1.04
CA VAL A 36 0.70 5.23 2.20
C VAL A 36 0.12 5.90 3.44
N ASP A 37 -0.88 5.27 4.05
CA ASP A 37 -1.56 5.76 5.25
C ASP A 37 -0.89 5.21 6.53
N ARG A 38 -0.39 3.98 6.47
CA ARG A 38 0.37 3.34 7.55
C ARG A 38 1.45 2.45 6.94
N LEU A 39 2.63 2.47 7.53
CA LEU A 39 3.71 1.54 7.24
C LEU A 39 4.43 1.19 8.56
N CYS A 40 4.54 -0.11 8.85
CA CYS A 40 5.32 -0.62 9.98
C CYS A 40 6.11 -1.84 9.50
N VAL A 41 7.42 -1.84 9.73
CA VAL A 41 8.32 -2.89 9.24
C VAL A 41 9.36 -3.17 10.30
N GLY A 42 9.24 -4.31 10.98
CA GLY A 42 10.24 -4.75 11.93
C GLY A 42 9.65 -5.49 13.11
N ARG A 43 10.51 -5.82 14.06
CA ARG A 43 10.13 -6.60 15.27
C ARG A 43 9.37 -5.75 16.27
N GLU A 44 9.59 -4.44 16.21
CA GLU A 44 8.96 -3.39 17.02
C GLU A 44 7.48 -3.19 16.70
N CYS A 45 7.02 -3.65 15.54
CA CYS A 45 5.61 -3.66 15.18
C CYS A 45 4.87 -4.75 15.97
N ASP A 46 3.68 -4.47 16.50
CA ASP A 46 2.97 -5.36 17.43
C ASP A 46 2.56 -6.72 16.81
N ARG A 47 1.30 -6.80 16.34
CA ARG A 47 0.66 -8.03 15.81
C ARG A 47 1.26 -8.44 14.47
N ASP A 48 1.44 -7.48 13.58
CA ASP A 48 1.94 -7.68 12.22
C ASP A 48 3.33 -7.06 12.14
N LYS A 49 4.35 -7.90 11.90
CA LYS A 49 5.75 -7.46 11.80
C LYS A 49 6.03 -6.72 10.51
N LEU A 50 5.20 -6.94 9.50
CA LEU A 50 5.14 -6.16 8.26
C LEU A 50 3.69 -5.73 8.08
N ALA A 51 3.43 -4.43 8.01
CA ALA A 51 2.09 -3.89 7.83
C ALA A 51 2.12 -2.64 6.96
N ALA A 52 1.27 -2.61 5.95
CA ALA A 52 1.03 -1.44 5.13
C ALA A 52 -0.47 -1.24 4.90
N LEU A 53 -0.92 0.01 5.04
CA LEU A 53 -2.22 0.47 4.59
C LEU A 53 -2.02 1.46 3.45
N LEU A 54 -2.52 1.11 2.28
CA LEU A 54 -2.44 1.91 1.06
C LEU A 54 -3.85 2.39 0.71
N LYS A 55 -4.03 3.70 0.59
CA LYS A 55 -5.28 4.32 0.12
C LYS A 55 -5.16 4.61 -1.37
N ILE A 56 -6.15 4.17 -2.15
CA ILE A 56 -6.22 4.37 -3.59
C ILE A 56 -7.27 5.45 -3.87
N SER A 57 -6.83 6.52 -4.52
CA SER A 57 -7.69 7.60 -5.00
C SER A 57 -7.69 7.60 -6.52
N THR A 58 -8.86 7.46 -7.13
CA THR A 58 -9.03 7.62 -8.58
C THR A 58 -9.05 9.10 -8.94
N VAL A 59 -8.14 9.52 -9.81
CA VAL A 59 -8.05 10.87 -10.35
C VAL A 59 -8.71 10.88 -11.72
N SER A 60 -9.84 11.56 -11.84
CA SER A 60 -10.45 11.88 -13.12
C SER A 60 -9.82 13.15 -13.66
N VAL A 61 -9.17 13.07 -14.83
CA VAL A 61 -8.71 14.25 -15.56
C VAL A 61 -9.81 14.62 -16.55
N ASP A 62 -10.68 15.56 -16.15
CA ASP A 62 -11.52 16.26 -17.11
C ASP A 62 -10.66 17.25 -17.90
N LYS A 63 -10.95 17.39 -19.19
CA LYS A 63 -10.17 18.24 -20.10
C LYS A 63 -10.03 19.65 -19.52
N PRO A 64 -8.82 20.24 -19.49
CA PRO A 64 -8.69 21.65 -19.15
C PRO A 64 -9.51 22.47 -20.16
N GLN A 65 -10.35 23.39 -19.65
CA GLN A 65 -11.04 24.38 -20.49
C GLN A 65 -10.05 25.37 -21.10
#